data_AF-A0A4P7KU39-F1
#
_entry.id   AF-A0A4P7KU39-F1
#
_cell.length_a   1.000
_cell.length_b   1.000
_cell.length_c   1.000
_cell.angle_alpha   90.00
_cell.angle_beta   90.00
_cell.angle_gamma   90.00
#
_symmetry.space_group_name_H-M   'P 1'
#
loop_
_entity.id
_entity.type
_entity.pdbx_description
1 polymer ?
#
loop_
_entity_poly.entity_id
_entity_poly.type
_entity_poly.pdbx_seq_one_letter_code
_entity_poly.pdbx_strand_id
1 'polypeptide(L)'
;MLAYGSDEKADKEREWGTLQHLMLKKPSEITADEIMQLIYTLRKPYRTNARFMMNNKTLFQVRTLKDSQGNYLWQPGLQLGQPSALLGYGIAENEQFADLGAGNVPVAFGNFKRCYTILDRIGVRVLRDPYTNKPFVHFYTTKRVGSMLVDSNAIKLLKGKASGAGG
;
A
#
# COMPACT_ATOMS: atom_id res chain seq x y z
N MET A 1 5.56 -4.90 5.47
CA MET A 1 5.70 -3.52 4.93
C MET A 1 5.13 -2.46 5.87
N LEU A 2 3.88 -2.59 6.35
CA LEU A 2 3.27 -1.62 7.29
C LEU A 2 3.89 -1.61 8.71
N ALA A 3 4.74 -2.58 9.03
CA ALA A 3 5.44 -2.69 10.32
C ALA A 3 6.75 -1.88 10.39
N TYR A 4 7.21 -1.29 9.28
CA TYR A 4 8.39 -0.44 9.27
C TYR A 4 8.01 0.99 9.64
N GLY A 5 8.82 1.65 10.49
CA GLY A 5 8.58 3.04 10.89
C GLY A 5 8.58 3.99 9.69
N SER A 6 7.75 5.03 9.73
CA SER A 6 7.66 6.03 8.67
C SER A 6 8.10 7.42 9.16
N ASP A 7 8.80 8.17 8.31
CA ASP A 7 9.33 9.52 8.57
C ASP A 7 8.92 10.49 7.43
N GLU A 8 8.79 11.78 7.73
CA GLU A 8 8.45 12.84 6.76
C GLU A 8 9.68 13.26 5.93
N LYS A 9 10.89 12.92 6.42
CA LYS A 9 12.16 13.33 5.82
C LYS A 9 12.34 12.82 4.39
N ALA A 10 13.00 13.66 3.58
CA ALA A 10 13.33 13.35 2.19
C ALA A 10 14.35 12.21 2.09
N ASP A 11 14.37 11.54 0.93
CA ASP A 11 15.22 10.37 0.67
C ASP A 11 16.74 10.59 0.86
N LYS A 12 17.22 11.84 0.85
CA LYS A 12 18.64 12.14 1.05
C LYS A 12 19.06 12.24 2.52
N GLU A 13 18.11 12.46 3.43
CA GLU A 13 18.37 12.76 4.85
C GLU A 13 17.88 11.66 5.79
N ARG A 14 17.26 10.61 5.23
CA ARG A 14 16.55 9.59 5.98
C ARG A 14 17.42 8.34 6.20
N GLU A 15 17.36 7.81 7.42
CA GLU A 15 17.99 6.54 7.79
C GLU A 15 17.41 5.37 6.99
N TRP A 16 18.29 4.44 6.60
CA TRP A 16 17.90 3.23 5.89
C TRP A 16 16.91 2.41 6.73
N GLY A 17 15.88 1.84 6.08
CA GLY A 17 14.89 0.99 6.76
C GLY A 17 13.63 1.70 7.27
N THR A 18 13.58 3.04 7.31
CA THR A 18 12.31 3.77 7.50
C THR A 18 11.56 3.90 6.17
N LEU A 19 10.34 4.43 6.13
CA LEU A 19 9.61 4.72 4.89
C LEU A 19 9.24 6.20 4.82
N GLN A 20 9.37 6.83 3.66
CA GLN A 20 8.92 8.22 3.53
C GLN A 20 7.39 8.28 3.47
N HIS A 21 6.78 9.09 4.32
CA HIS A 21 5.36 9.41 4.25
C HIS A 21 5.12 10.88 3.91
N LEU A 22 4.08 11.11 3.12
CA LEU A 22 3.49 12.43 2.90
C LEU A 22 2.24 12.54 3.77
N MET A 23 2.08 13.66 4.46
CA MET A 23 0.89 13.94 5.26
C MET A 23 -0.25 14.44 4.36
N LEU A 24 -1.43 13.84 4.52
CA LEU A 24 -2.67 14.40 3.97
C LEU A 24 -2.98 15.73 4.66
N LYS A 25 -3.42 16.71 3.88
CA LYS A 25 -3.92 18.01 4.36
C LYS A 25 -5.18 17.84 5.21
N LYS A 26 -6.04 16.87 4.85
CA LYS A 26 -7.20 16.45 5.65
C LYS A 26 -7.18 14.93 5.87
N PRO A 27 -7.38 14.43 7.10
CA PRO A 27 -7.34 13.00 7.36
C PRO A 27 -8.52 12.21 6.78
N SER A 28 -9.59 12.90 6.37
CA SER A 28 -10.85 12.30 5.87
C SER A 28 -11.03 12.37 4.35
N GLU A 29 -10.19 13.13 3.65
CA GLU A 29 -10.33 13.39 2.21
C GLU A 29 -8.96 13.30 1.54
N ILE A 30 -8.91 12.65 0.38
CA ILE A 30 -7.72 12.67 -0.50
C ILE A 30 -7.99 13.68 -1.61
N THR A 31 -7.03 14.57 -1.87
CA THR A 31 -7.09 15.48 -3.01
C THR A 31 -6.26 14.96 -4.19
N ALA A 32 -6.62 15.35 -5.41
CA ALA A 32 -5.89 14.96 -6.60
C ALA A 32 -4.42 15.42 -6.57
N ASP A 33 -4.19 16.62 -6.04
CA ASP A 33 -2.85 17.19 -5.89
C ASP A 33 -1.95 16.33 -5.00
N GLU A 34 -2.48 15.75 -3.91
CA GLU A 34 -1.72 14.89 -3.01
C GLU A 34 -1.32 13.57 -3.67
N ILE A 35 -2.20 13.02 -4.50
CA ILE A 35 -1.91 11.82 -5.30
C ILE A 35 -0.82 12.15 -6.33
N MET A 36 -0.93 13.29 -7.01
CA MET A 36 0.10 13.74 -7.94
C MET A 36 1.42 13.99 -7.22
N GLN A 37 1.40 14.65 -6.07
CA GLN A 37 2.59 14.88 -5.24
C GLN A 37 3.25 13.56 -4.85
N LEU A 38 2.48 12.54 -4.48
CA LEU A 38 2.99 11.20 -4.17
C LEU A 38 3.73 10.56 -5.36
N ILE A 39 3.20 10.70 -6.58
CA ILE A 39 3.86 10.23 -7.80
C ILE A 39 5.16 11.00 -8.03
N TYR A 40 5.13 12.33 -7.88
CA TYR A 40 6.26 13.19 -8.18
C TYR A 40 7.38 13.13 -7.12
N THR A 41 7.04 12.80 -5.86
CA THR A 41 8.02 12.56 -4.79
C THR A 41 8.82 11.27 -5.02
N LEU A 42 8.26 10.26 -5.70
CA LEU A 42 9.02 9.07 -6.08
C LEU A 42 10.07 9.41 -7.14
N ARG A 43 11.33 9.02 -6.92
CA ARG A 43 12.41 9.24 -7.89
C ARG A 43 12.11 8.53 -9.22
N LYS A 44 12.46 9.16 -10.33
CA LYS A 44 12.29 8.66 -11.70
C LYS A 44 12.63 7.16 -11.90
N PRO A 45 13.76 6.60 -11.41
CA PRO A 45 14.11 5.19 -11.63
C PRO A 45 13.15 4.18 -10.97
N TYR A 46 12.37 4.62 -9.96
CA TYR A 46 11.41 3.76 -9.26
C TYR A 46 9.98 3.89 -9.79
N ARG A 47 9.70 4.89 -10.65
CA ARG A 47 8.37 5.06 -11.27
C ARG A 47 8.06 3.97 -12.29
N THR A 48 9.06 3.41 -12.95
CA THR A 48 8.87 2.28 -13.86
C THR A 48 8.35 1.07 -13.07
N ASN A 49 7.18 0.56 -13.46
CA ASN A 49 6.44 -0.51 -12.78
C ASN A 49 5.96 -0.17 -11.36
N ALA A 50 5.87 1.11 -11.00
CA ALA A 50 5.22 1.52 -9.77
C ALA A 50 3.71 1.21 -9.82
N ARG A 51 3.16 0.83 -8.68
CA ARG A 51 1.72 0.58 -8.51
C ARG A 51 1.22 1.32 -7.28
N PHE A 52 -0.07 1.63 -7.27
CA PHE A 52 -0.76 2.06 -6.06
C PHE A 52 -1.23 0.83 -5.29
N MET A 53 -1.20 0.90 -3.96
CA MET A 53 -1.82 -0.08 -3.07
C MET A 53 -2.72 0.65 -2.07
N MET A 54 -3.99 0.27 -2.04
CA MET A 54 -5.01 0.90 -1.19
C MET A 54 -6.19 -0.06 -0.94
N ASN A 55 -7.03 0.28 0.03
CA ASN A 55 -8.31 -0.42 0.29
C ASN A 55 -9.40 0.05 -0.69
N ASN A 56 -10.40 -0.79 -0.95
CA ASN A 56 -11.55 -0.51 -1.82
C ASN A 56 -12.31 0.77 -1.43
N LYS A 57 -12.50 1.04 -0.12
CA LYS A 57 -13.14 2.31 0.31
C LYS A 57 -12.34 3.55 -0.09
N THR A 58 -11.02 3.46 0.02
CA THR A 58 -10.10 4.53 -0.40
C THR A 58 -10.12 4.68 -1.92
N LEU A 59 -10.15 3.56 -2.65
CA LEU A 59 -10.27 3.54 -4.10
C LEU A 59 -11.57 4.21 -4.57
N PHE A 60 -12.69 3.98 -3.89
CA PHE A 60 -13.95 4.64 -4.19
C PHE A 60 -13.83 6.16 -4.06
N GLN A 61 -13.24 6.66 -2.96
CA GLN A 61 -13.04 8.10 -2.77
C GLN A 61 -12.16 8.70 -3.88
N VAL A 62 -11.03 8.05 -4.18
CA VAL A 62 -10.10 8.45 -5.25
C VAL A 62 -10.79 8.45 -6.62
N ARG A 63 -11.71 7.51 -6.87
CA ARG A 63 -12.50 7.46 -8.10
C ARG A 63 -13.55 8.55 -8.19
N THR A 64 -14.12 8.96 -7.06
CA THR A 64 -15.13 10.01 -7.01
C THR A 64 -14.56 11.43 -6.99
N LEU A 65 -13.24 11.60 -7.12
CA LEU A 65 -12.62 12.93 -7.16
C LEU A 65 -13.06 13.70 -8.40
N LYS A 66 -13.53 14.94 -8.16
CA LYS A 66 -14.03 15.84 -9.19
C LYS A 66 -13.14 17.08 -9.30
N ASP A 67 -13.09 17.66 -10.48
CA ASP A 67 -12.57 19.00 -10.69
C ASP A 67 -13.55 20.08 -10.18
N SER A 68 -13.12 21.34 -10.20
CA SER A 68 -13.98 22.48 -9.83
C SER A 68 -15.16 22.71 -10.78
N GLN A 69 -15.20 22.00 -11.91
CA GLN A 69 -16.26 22.03 -12.92
C GLN A 69 -17.22 20.83 -12.79
N GLY A 70 -17.02 19.95 -11.79
CA GLY A 70 -17.88 18.80 -11.51
C GLY A 70 -17.57 17.54 -12.34
N ASN A 71 -16.53 17.56 -13.17
CA ASN A 71 -16.10 16.40 -13.96
C ASN A 71 -15.27 15.45 -13.12
N TYR A 72 -15.46 14.14 -13.30
CA TYR A 72 -14.58 13.15 -12.70
C TYR A 72 -13.17 13.23 -13.27
N LEU A 73 -12.18 13.36 -12.40
CA LEU A 73 -10.76 13.39 -12.77
C LEU A 73 -10.27 12.06 -13.35
N TRP A 74 -10.97 10.97 -13.01
CA TRP A 74 -10.71 9.65 -13.55
C TRP A 74 -11.95 9.11 -14.24
N GLN A 75 -11.91 9.09 -15.57
CA GLN A 75 -12.89 8.39 -16.38
C GLN A 75 -12.40 6.95 -16.59
N PRO A 76 -13.21 5.93 -16.27
CA PRO A 76 -12.83 4.56 -16.56
C PRO A 76 -12.63 4.44 -18.08
N GLY A 77 -11.52 3.83 -18.48
CA GLY A 77 -11.45 3.28 -19.83
C GLY A 77 -12.57 2.26 -19.92
N LEU A 78 -13.65 2.57 -20.66
CA LEU A 78 -14.77 1.67 -20.97
C LEU A 78 -14.34 0.43 -21.78
N GLN A 79 -13.03 0.19 -21.92
CA GLN A 79 -12.46 -0.92 -22.67
C GLN A 79 -12.34 -2.14 -21.76
N LEU A 80 -13.13 -3.18 -22.08
CA LEU A 80 -13.06 -4.49 -21.42
C LEU A 80 -11.60 -4.98 -21.34
N GLY A 81 -11.13 -5.31 -20.14
CA GLY A 81 -9.84 -5.98 -19.93
C GLY A 81 -8.63 -5.09 -19.64
N GLN A 82 -8.76 -3.75 -19.60
CA GLN A 82 -7.68 -2.91 -19.08
C GLN A 82 -7.74 -2.85 -17.54
N PRO A 83 -6.64 -3.18 -16.83
CA PRO A 83 -6.60 -3.03 -15.38
C PRO A 83 -6.82 -1.56 -15.02
N SER A 84 -7.62 -1.31 -13.98
CA SER A 84 -7.87 0.02 -13.43
C SER A 84 -6.55 0.76 -13.20
N ALA A 85 -6.29 1.77 -14.03
CA ALA A 85 -5.09 2.56 -13.98
C ALA A 85 -5.42 3.98 -13.50
N LEU A 86 -4.84 4.37 -12.36
CA LEU A 86 -4.93 5.72 -11.84
C LEU A 86 -3.73 6.52 -12.38
N LEU A 87 -3.99 7.58 -13.14
CA LEU A 87 -2.94 8.45 -13.71
C LEU A 87 -1.85 7.67 -14.48
N GLY A 88 -2.22 6.57 -15.15
CA GLY A 88 -1.31 5.72 -15.91
C GLY A 88 -0.56 4.66 -15.11
N TYR A 89 -0.81 4.52 -13.79
CA TYR A 89 -0.22 3.48 -12.95
C TYR A 89 -1.26 2.45 -12.50
N GLY A 90 -0.87 1.18 -12.45
CA GLY A 90 -1.76 0.10 -12.01
C GLY A 90 -2.11 0.19 -10.51
N ILE A 91 -3.29 -0.28 -10.16
CA ILE A 91 -3.80 -0.32 -8.79
C ILE A 91 -3.80 -1.77 -8.27
N ALA A 92 -3.35 -1.98 -7.04
CA ALA A 92 -3.43 -3.23 -6.31
C ALA A 92 -4.34 -3.04 -5.09
N GLU A 93 -5.47 -3.73 -5.07
CA GLU A 93 -6.39 -3.68 -3.94
C GLU A 93 -5.88 -4.57 -2.81
N ASN A 94 -5.84 -4.02 -1.59
CA ASN A 94 -5.43 -4.75 -0.40
C ASN A 94 -6.27 -4.30 0.80
N GLU A 95 -7.14 -5.19 1.28
CA GLU A 95 -8.05 -4.93 2.40
C GLU A 95 -7.33 -4.75 3.75
N GLN A 96 -6.06 -5.16 3.86
CA GLN A 96 -5.27 -4.98 5.08
C GLN A 96 -4.85 -3.51 5.31
N PHE A 97 -5.01 -2.64 4.30
CA PHE A 97 -4.76 -1.21 4.47
C PHE A 97 -5.90 -0.57 5.27
N ALA A 98 -5.51 0.31 6.20
CA ALA A 98 -6.46 1.06 7.01
C ALA A 98 -7.27 2.03 6.15
N ASP A 99 -8.52 2.27 6.57
CA ASP A 99 -9.35 3.32 5.98
C ASP A 99 -8.76 4.70 6.24
N LEU A 100 -9.21 5.70 5.47
CA LEU A 100 -8.89 7.10 5.70
C LEU A 100 -9.23 7.52 7.13
N GLY A 101 -8.24 8.03 7.84
CA GLY A 101 -8.34 8.45 9.21
C GLY A 101 -7.05 9.07 9.71
N ALA A 102 -7.14 9.79 10.83
CA ALA A 102 -5.99 10.41 11.47
C ALA A 102 -4.96 9.34 11.88
N GLY A 103 -3.71 9.51 11.48
CA GLY A 103 -2.61 8.58 11.81
C GLY A 103 -2.56 7.32 10.94
N ASN A 104 -3.60 7.03 10.16
CA ASN A 104 -3.65 5.86 9.28
C ASN A 104 -2.82 6.06 8.01
N VAL A 105 -2.38 4.96 7.41
CA VAL A 105 -1.69 4.95 6.11
C VAL A 105 -2.62 4.34 5.06
N PRO A 106 -3.51 5.14 4.43
CA PRO A 106 -4.51 4.63 3.50
C PRO A 106 -3.95 4.27 2.12
N VAL A 107 -2.83 4.88 1.69
CA VAL A 107 -2.28 4.68 0.34
C VAL A 107 -0.77 4.48 0.39
N ALA A 108 -0.30 3.48 -0.37
CA ALA A 108 1.11 3.31 -0.69
C ALA A 108 1.32 3.41 -2.21
N PHE A 109 2.39 4.06 -2.64
CA PHE A 109 2.81 4.13 -4.04
C PHE A 109 4.27 3.79 -4.19
N GLY A 110 4.58 2.82 -5.06
CA GLY A 110 5.97 2.44 -5.27
C GLY A 110 6.15 1.21 -6.13
N ASN A 111 7.41 0.88 -6.37
CA ASN A 111 7.78 -0.37 -7.01
C ASN A 111 7.93 -1.46 -5.94
N PHE A 112 6.84 -2.17 -5.68
CA PHE A 112 6.79 -3.24 -4.67
C PHE A 112 7.75 -4.39 -4.96
N LYS A 113 8.06 -4.67 -6.23
CA LYS A 113 8.99 -5.74 -6.62
C LYS A 113 10.43 -5.45 -6.18
N ARG A 114 10.84 -4.18 -6.19
CA ARG A 114 12.17 -3.75 -5.73
C ARG A 114 12.20 -3.46 -4.23
N CYS A 115 11.09 -2.96 -3.71
CA CYS A 115 10.97 -2.57 -2.31
C CYS A 115 10.94 -3.78 -1.36
N TYR A 116 10.18 -4.83 -1.70
CA TYR A 116 9.83 -5.87 -0.74
C TYR A 116 10.13 -7.26 -1.30
N THR A 117 10.94 -8.04 -0.59
CA THR A 117 11.21 -9.43 -0.94
C THR A 117 10.53 -10.35 0.05
N ILE A 118 9.72 -11.28 -0.46
CA ILE A 118 9.08 -12.34 0.30
C ILE A 118 9.88 -13.62 0.02
N LEU A 119 10.44 -14.20 1.07
CA LEU A 119 11.21 -15.45 1.01
C LEU A 119 10.36 -16.58 1.56
N ASP A 120 10.04 -17.57 0.72
CA ASP A 120 9.41 -18.81 1.15
C ASP A 120 10.52 -19.83 1.44
N ARG A 121 10.74 -20.18 2.71
CA ARG A 121 11.84 -21.07 3.10
C ARG A 121 11.43 -22.54 2.99
N ILE A 122 10.20 -22.84 3.39
CA ILE A 122 9.64 -24.18 3.35
C ILE A 122 8.21 -24.01 2.88
N GLY A 123 7.92 -24.58 1.71
CA GLY A 123 6.58 -24.58 1.14
C GLY A 123 5.54 -25.21 2.08
N VAL A 124 4.30 -25.27 1.62
CA VAL A 124 3.19 -25.76 2.46
C VAL A 124 3.36 -27.26 2.73
N ARG A 125 3.47 -27.63 4.01
CA ARG A 125 3.49 -29.03 4.46
C ARG A 125 2.21 -29.33 5.21
N VAL A 126 1.51 -30.38 4.80
CA VAL A 126 0.30 -30.87 5.47
C VAL A 126 0.61 -32.22 6.08
N LEU A 127 0.47 -32.34 7.39
CA LEU A 127 0.51 -33.59 8.12
C LEU A 127 -0.93 -33.99 8.48
N ARG A 128 -1.32 -35.19 8.06
CA ARG A 128 -2.58 -35.81 8.47
C ARG A 128 -2.29 -36.71 9.67
N ASP A 129 -2.79 -36.32 10.84
CA ASP A 129 -2.59 -37.05 12.07
C ASP A 129 -3.92 -37.67 12.57
N PRO A 130 -4.14 -38.97 12.31
CA PRO A 130 -5.30 -39.72 12.80
C PRO A 130 -5.07 -40.32 14.21
N TYR A 131 -3.92 -40.11 14.84
CA TYR A 131 -3.52 -40.85 16.05
C TYR A 131 -3.68 -40.05 17.34
N THR A 132 -3.42 -38.74 17.31
CA THR A 132 -3.37 -37.92 18.54
C THR A 132 -4.72 -37.74 19.23
N ASN A 133 -5.84 -37.70 18.48
CA ASN A 133 -7.17 -37.54 19.09
C ASN A 133 -8.24 -38.30 18.29
N LYS A 134 -8.47 -39.55 18.68
CA LYS A 134 -9.48 -40.43 18.09
C LYS A 134 -10.88 -39.93 18.51
N PRO A 135 -11.90 -39.87 17.61
CA PRO A 135 -11.99 -40.43 16.25
C PRO A 135 -11.67 -39.43 15.11
N PHE A 136 -11.03 -38.29 15.40
CA PHE A 136 -10.82 -37.20 14.44
C PHE A 136 -9.45 -37.22 13.78
N VAL A 137 -9.39 -36.85 12.49
CA VAL A 137 -8.13 -36.65 11.76
C VAL A 137 -7.74 -35.18 11.80
N HIS A 138 -6.58 -34.89 12.39
CA HIS A 138 -6.05 -33.53 12.48
C HIS A 138 -5.22 -33.20 11.26
N PHE A 139 -5.52 -32.06 10.62
CA PHE A 139 -4.74 -31.53 9.51
C PHE A 139 -3.82 -30.43 10.02
N TYR A 140 -2.57 -30.80 10.33
CA TYR A 140 -1.57 -29.85 10.76
C TYR A 140 -0.80 -29.31 9.55
N THR A 141 -1.07 -28.05 9.21
CA THR A 141 -0.42 -27.38 8.08
C THR A 141 0.62 -26.37 8.57
N THR A 142 1.85 -26.49 8.08
CA THR A 142 2.92 -25.52 8.37
C THR A 142 3.42 -24.87 7.10
N LYS A 143 3.69 -23.57 7.17
CA LYS A 143 4.38 -22.79 6.15
C LYS A 143 5.35 -21.84 6.82
N ARG A 144 6.57 -21.70 6.30
CA ARG A 144 7.56 -20.76 6.83
C ARG A 144 7.91 -19.70 5.79
N VAL A 145 7.38 -18.51 6.01
CA VAL A 145 7.61 -17.34 5.15
C VAL A 145 8.36 -16.27 5.95
N GLY A 146 9.37 -15.69 5.34
CA GLY A 146 10.04 -14.48 5.79
C GLY A 146 9.80 -13.34 4.81
N SER A 147 9.96 -12.11 5.26
CA SER A 147 9.93 -10.97 4.35
C SER A 147 10.83 -9.86 4.86
N MET A 148 11.40 -9.10 3.94
CA MET A 148 12.30 -8.00 4.26
C MET A 148 12.13 -6.84 3.27
N LEU A 149 12.27 -5.63 3.81
CA LEU A 149 12.42 -4.41 3.03
C LEU A 149 13.84 -4.34 2.45
N VAL A 150 13.95 -4.38 1.12
CA VAL A 150 15.22 -4.38 0.37
C VAL A 150 15.58 -2.98 -0.13
N ASP A 151 14.60 -2.17 -0.50
CA ASP A 151 14.82 -0.78 -0.89
C ASP A 151 13.74 0.12 -0.30
N SER A 152 14.13 0.94 0.68
CA SER A 152 13.21 1.84 1.37
C SER A 152 12.81 3.07 0.54
N ASN A 153 13.56 3.40 -0.51
CA ASN A 153 13.31 4.56 -1.37
C ASN A 153 12.33 4.25 -2.52
N ALA A 154 12.16 2.96 -2.81
CA ALA A 154 11.27 2.48 -3.86
C ALA A 154 9.77 2.62 -3.53
N ILE A 155 9.42 3.11 -2.34
CA ILE A 155 8.04 3.27 -1.90
C ILE A 155 7.82 4.59 -1.13
N LYS A 156 6.64 5.15 -1.31
CA LYS A 156 6.12 6.31 -0.60
C LYS A 156 4.77 5.98 -0.01
N LEU A 157 4.51 6.51 1.17
CA LEU A 157 3.26 6.35 1.88
C LEU A 157 2.52 7.68 1.91
N LEU A 158 1.20 7.60 1.91
CA LEU A 158 0.34 8.73 2.23
C LEU A 158 -0.26 8.43 3.60
N LYS A 159 -0.05 9.32 4.57
CA LYS A 159 -0.50 9.17 5.94
C LYS A 159 -1.50 10.27 6.27
N GLY A 160 -2.64 9.91 6.87
CA GLY A 160 -3.55 10.89 7.44
C GLY A 160 -2.84 11.65 8.54
N LYS A 161 -2.83 12.99 8.47
CA LYS A 161 -2.30 13.81 9.56
C LYS A 161 -2.98 13.39 10.85
N ALA A 162 -2.22 12.91 11.82
CA ALA A 162 -2.76 12.62 13.14
C ALA A 162 -3.25 13.95 13.73
N SER A 163 -4.50 14.02 14.20
CA SER A 163 -4.91 15.09 15.09
C SER A 163 -3.95 15.02 16.27
N GLY A 164 -3.14 16.06 16.48
CA GLY A 164 -2.15 16.07 17.54
C GLY A 164 -2.81 15.66 18.86
N ALA A 165 -2.20 14.71 19.55
CA ALA A 165 -2.31 14.66 21.00
C ALA A 165 -1.70 15.97 21.51
N GLY A 166 -2.54 16.99 21.67
CA GLY A 166 -2.25 18.17 22.45
C GLY A 166 -2.75 17.90 23.87
N GLY A 167 -1.82 17.87 24.83
CA GLY A 167 -2.07 17.64 26.24
C GLY A 167 -1.03 16.71 26.84
#